data_AF-A0A2S7P169-F1
#
_entry.id   AF-A0A2S7P169-F1
#
_cell.length_a   1.000
_cell.length_b   1.000
_cell.length_c   1.000
_cell.angle_alpha   90.00
_cell.angle_beta   90.00
_cell.angle_gamma   90.00
#
_symmetry.space_group_name_H-M   'P 1'
#
loop_
_entity.id
_entity.type
_entity.pdbx_description
1 polymer ?
#
loop_
_entity_poly.entity_id
_entity_poly.type
_entity_poly.pdbx_seq_one_letter_code
_entity_poly.pdbx_strand_id
1 'polypeptide(L)'
;MALERVVPEEEATICGHFFPGGTIVGMSPYIVNRYQPTWGEDADIWRPRHWLDGEPAHVRKLEASLLSFGAGTRVCLGQNVAMFEIKKLVAALFMNYDAMKLTMCTETSRSNLSSREKRPIVTHGL
;
A
#
# COMPACT_ATOMS: atom_id res chain seq x y z
N MET A 1 -5.77 -3.16 9.90
CA MET A 1 -7.00 -2.36 9.99
C MET A 1 -7.86 -2.70 8.80
N ALA A 2 -9.04 -3.28 9.02
CA ALA A 2 -9.97 -3.62 7.95
C ALA A 2 -10.86 -2.39 7.64
N LEU A 3 -11.17 -2.16 6.36
CA LEU A 3 -12.07 -1.10 5.92
C LEU A 3 -13.52 -1.59 6.05
N GLU A 4 -14.03 -1.56 7.28
CA GLU A 4 -15.32 -2.14 7.64
C GLU A 4 -16.54 -1.30 7.21
N ARG A 5 -17.63 -2.00 6.93
CA ARG A 5 -18.95 -1.49 6.53
C ARG A 5 -20.02 -2.40 7.12
N VAL A 6 -21.17 -1.84 7.40
CA VAL A 6 -22.36 -2.59 7.82
C VAL A 6 -23.23 -2.80 6.58
N VAL A 7 -23.67 -4.03 6.37
CA VAL A 7 -24.64 -4.38 5.32
C VAL A 7 -25.97 -3.70 5.67
N PRO A 8 -26.62 -2.99 4.73
CA PRO A 8 -27.90 -2.34 4.97
C PRO A 8 -29.01 -3.36 5.32
N GLU A 9 -30.12 -2.90 5.90
CA GLU A 9 -31.22 -3.77 6.33
C GLU A 9 -31.83 -4.59 5.19
N GLU A 10 -31.78 -4.05 3.98
CA GLU A 10 -32.23 -4.66 2.72
C GLU A 10 -31.36 -5.82 2.20
N GLU A 11 -30.40 -6.28 3.02
CA GLU A 11 -29.48 -7.38 2.73
C GLU A 11 -28.59 -7.07 1.51
N ALA A 12 -27.52 -7.85 1.28
CA ALA A 12 -26.66 -7.62 0.11
C ALA A 12 -26.02 -8.90 -0.42
N THR A 13 -25.96 -9.02 -1.74
CA THR A 13 -25.14 -10.04 -2.41
C THR A 13 -23.83 -9.41 -2.89
N ILE A 14 -22.72 -9.80 -2.29
CA ILE A 14 -21.37 -9.28 -2.61
C ILE A 14 -20.55 -10.44 -3.16
N CYS A 15 -19.98 -10.27 -4.36
CA CYS A 15 -19.17 -11.30 -5.03
C CYS A 15 -19.87 -12.68 -5.14
N GLY A 16 -21.20 -12.68 -5.31
CA GLY A 16 -22.00 -13.91 -5.39
C GLY A 16 -22.35 -14.55 -4.04
N HIS A 17 -21.93 -13.96 -2.91
CA HIS A 17 -22.27 -14.41 -1.57
C HIS A 17 -23.32 -13.50 -0.94
N PHE A 18 -24.35 -14.11 -0.36
CA PHE A 18 -25.42 -13.40 0.35
C PHE A 18 -25.01 -13.06 1.79
N PHE A 19 -25.29 -11.83 2.21
CA PHE A 19 -25.05 -11.34 3.56
C PHE A 19 -26.33 -10.72 4.13
N PRO A 20 -26.77 -11.15 5.34
CA PRO A 20 -27.94 -10.56 5.97
C PRO A 20 -27.63 -9.14 6.47
N GLY A 21 -28.68 -8.31 6.58
CA GLY A 21 -28.59 -6.96 7.10
C GLY A 21 -27.96 -6.91 8.50
N GLY A 22 -27.19 -5.85 8.77
CA GLY A 22 -26.47 -5.68 10.03
C GLY A 22 -25.13 -6.44 10.12
N THR A 23 -24.77 -7.25 9.12
CA THR A 23 -23.46 -7.92 9.07
C THR A 23 -22.34 -6.91 8.85
N ILE A 24 -21.25 -7.01 9.63
CA ILE A 24 -20.04 -6.21 9.41
C ILE A 24 -19.17 -6.92 8.38
N VAL A 25 -18.95 -6.27 7.24
CA VAL A 25 -18.05 -6.72 6.17
C VAL A 25 -16.89 -5.75 6.03
N GLY A 26 -15.68 -6.26 5.80
CA GLY A 26 -14.50 -5.41 5.68
C GLY A 26 -13.48 -5.95 4.70
N MET A 27 -12.73 -5.04 4.08
CA MET A 27 -11.60 -5.41 3.22
C MET A 27 -10.29 -5.14 3.95
N SER A 28 -9.34 -6.07 3.83
CA SER A 28 -7.98 -5.87 4.32
C SER A 28 -7.12 -5.20 3.23
N PRO A 29 -6.65 -3.95 3.41
CA PRO A 29 -5.75 -3.33 2.43
C PRO A 29 -4.48 -4.14 2.22
N TYR A 30 -4.00 -4.84 3.26
CA TYR A 30 -2.82 -5.70 3.17
C TYR A 30 -2.99 -6.81 2.12
N ILE A 31 -4.17 -7.44 2.08
CA ILE A 31 -4.49 -8.55 1.16
C ILE A 31 -4.79 -7.98 -0.23
N VAL A 32 -5.61 -6.94 -0.33
CA VAL A 32 -6.00 -6.36 -1.63
C VAL A 32 -4.80 -5.80 -2.39
N ASN A 33 -3.87 -5.13 -1.70
CA ASN A 33 -2.64 -4.61 -2.29
C ASN A 33 -1.64 -5.70 -2.68
N ARG A 34 -1.93 -6.98 -2.41
CA ARG A 34 -1.12 -8.16 -2.78
C ARG A 34 -1.90 -9.20 -3.57
N TYR A 35 -3.10 -8.85 -4.03
CA TYR A 35 -3.96 -9.78 -4.73
C TYR A 35 -3.39 -10.08 -6.11
N GLN A 36 -2.79 -11.27 -6.27
CA GLN A 36 -2.04 -11.66 -7.47
C GLN A 36 -2.79 -11.46 -8.80
N PRO A 37 -4.12 -11.75 -8.91
CA PRO A 37 -4.86 -11.50 -10.16
C PRO A 37 -4.96 -10.02 -10.57
N THR A 38 -4.66 -9.09 -9.64
CA THR A 38 -4.58 -7.66 -9.91
C THR A 38 -3.14 -7.20 -10.06
N TRP A 39 -2.27 -7.60 -9.14
CA TRP A 39 -0.90 -7.07 -9.00
C TRP A 39 0.18 -7.87 -9.74
N GLY A 40 -0.14 -9.07 -10.22
CA GLY A 40 0.81 -10.00 -10.81
C GLY A 40 1.28 -11.09 -9.83
N GLU A 41 1.99 -12.09 -10.34
CA GLU A 41 2.59 -13.15 -9.51
C GLU A 41 3.65 -12.60 -8.55
N ASP A 42 4.26 -11.47 -8.90
CA ASP A 42 5.28 -10.74 -8.15
C ASP A 42 4.69 -9.72 -7.14
N ALA A 43 3.43 -9.87 -6.73
CA ALA A 43 2.74 -8.93 -5.85
C ALA A 43 3.40 -8.70 -4.48
N ASP A 44 4.24 -9.62 -4.01
CA ASP A 44 5.02 -9.49 -2.77
C ASP A 44 6.39 -8.82 -2.95
N ILE A 45 6.78 -8.51 -4.20
CA ILE A 45 8.06 -7.91 -4.54
C ILE A 45 7.89 -6.41 -4.81
N TRP A 46 8.79 -5.60 -4.27
CA TRP A 46 8.84 -4.18 -4.58
C TRP A 46 9.29 -3.96 -6.04
N ARG A 47 8.35 -3.58 -6.91
CA ARG A 47 8.60 -3.37 -8.35
C ARG A 47 8.01 -2.04 -8.86
N PRO A 48 8.73 -0.91 -8.73
CA PRO A 48 8.26 0.41 -9.19
C PRO A 48 7.86 0.48 -10.66
N ARG A 49 8.43 -0.39 -11.50
CA ARG A 49 8.20 -0.42 -12.95
C ARG A 49 6.75 -0.68 -13.35
N HIS A 50 5.91 -1.28 -12.49
CA HIS A 50 4.49 -1.48 -12.80
C HIS A 50 3.69 -0.18 -13.02
N TRP A 51 4.19 0.97 -12.52
CA TRP A 51 3.59 2.29 -12.76
C TRP A 51 4.17 3.00 -13.99
N LEU A 52 5.34 2.57 -14.48
CA LEU A 52 6.09 3.25 -15.54
C LEU A 52 5.95 2.55 -16.89
N ASP A 53 6.01 1.22 -16.88
CA ASP A 53 6.09 0.38 -18.09
C ASP A 53 4.75 -0.31 -18.42
N GLY A 54 3.69 -0.03 -17.64
CA GLY A 54 2.39 -0.70 -17.77
C GLY A 54 1.48 -0.09 -18.83
N GLU A 55 0.67 -0.92 -19.47
CA GLU A 55 -0.44 -0.46 -20.32
C GLU A 55 -1.36 0.49 -19.53
N PRO A 56 -1.82 1.62 -20.11
CA PRO A 56 -2.62 2.61 -19.38
C PRO A 56 -3.86 2.04 -18.70
N ALA A 57 -4.50 1.04 -19.32
CA ALA A 57 -5.65 0.33 -18.75
C ALA A 57 -5.27 -0.50 -17.51
N HIS A 58 -4.08 -1.13 -17.53
CA HIS A 58 -3.57 -1.90 -16.40
C HIS A 58 -3.19 -0.97 -15.24
N VAL A 59 -2.51 0.14 -15.52
CA VAL A 59 -2.14 1.15 -14.50
C VAL A 59 -3.39 1.68 -13.80
N ARG A 60 -4.45 2.03 -14.54
CA ARG A 60 -5.73 2.46 -13.95
C ARG A 60 -6.36 1.39 -13.07
N LYS A 61 -6.25 0.11 -13.44
CA LYS A 61 -6.74 -1.01 -12.60
C LYS A 61 -5.94 -1.10 -11.29
N LEU A 62 -4.62 -0.92 -11.34
CA LEU A 62 -3.77 -0.90 -10.14
C LEU A 62 -4.11 0.29 -9.24
N GLU A 63 -4.27 1.50 -9.81
CA GLU A 63 -4.67 2.70 -9.08
C GLU A 63 -6.03 2.51 -8.38
N ALA A 64 -7.01 1.96 -9.09
CA ALA A 64 -8.34 1.68 -8.54
C ALA A 64 -8.33 0.60 -7.44
N SER A 65 -7.33 -0.28 -7.45
CA SER A 65 -7.20 -1.38 -6.48
C SER A 65 -6.31 -1.03 -5.28
N LEU A 66 -5.67 0.15 -5.28
CA LEU A 66 -4.78 0.58 -4.22
C LEU A 66 -5.57 1.11 -3.02
N LEU A 67 -5.64 0.32 -1.95
CA LEU A 67 -6.40 0.66 -0.74
C LEU A 67 -5.56 1.32 0.37
N SER A 68 -4.34 1.78 0.06
CA SER A 68 -3.43 2.40 1.05
C SER A 68 -4.01 3.65 1.71
N PHE A 69 -4.86 4.39 0.98
CA PHE A 69 -5.57 5.57 1.48
C PHE A 69 -7.08 5.30 1.62
N GLY A 70 -7.53 4.05 1.54
CA GLY A 70 -8.95 3.71 1.42
C GLY A 70 -9.51 3.95 0.03
N ALA A 71 -10.83 3.86 -0.11
CA ALA A 71 -11.55 4.05 -1.37
C ALA A 71 -12.97 4.58 -1.17
N GLY A 72 -13.55 5.13 -2.23
CA GLY A 72 -14.90 5.67 -2.25
C GLY A 72 -15.07 6.91 -1.37
N THR A 73 -16.25 7.10 -0.79
CA THR A 73 -16.62 8.29 0.00
C THR A 73 -15.84 8.47 1.30
N ARG A 74 -15.14 7.44 1.78
CA ARG A 74 -14.30 7.47 2.99
C ARG A 74 -12.82 7.34 2.67
N VAL A 75 -12.41 7.70 1.45
CA VAL A 75 -10.98 7.84 1.12
C VAL A 75 -10.33 8.88 2.03
N CYS A 76 -9.07 8.67 2.38
CA CYS A 76 -8.31 9.57 3.23
C CYS A 76 -8.31 10.99 2.63
N LEU A 77 -8.90 11.94 3.34
CA LEU A 77 -8.93 13.35 2.94
C LEU A 77 -7.52 13.92 2.72
N GLY A 78 -6.55 13.43 3.50
CA GLY A 78 -5.15 13.82 3.42
C GLY A 78 -4.35 13.14 2.31
N GLN A 79 -4.94 12.28 1.46
CA GLN A 79 -4.20 11.54 0.42
C GLN A 79 -3.36 12.48 -0.46
N ASN A 80 -3.94 13.58 -0.93
CA ASN A 80 -3.23 14.51 -1.81
C ASN A 80 -2.08 15.23 -1.10
N VAL A 81 -2.29 15.62 0.16
CA VAL A 81 -1.25 16.27 0.98
C VAL A 81 -0.11 15.30 1.26
N ALA A 82 -0.42 14.07 1.70
CA ALA A 82 0.58 13.04 1.95
C ALA A 82 1.39 12.71 0.69
N MET A 83 0.74 12.58 -0.47
CA MET A 83 1.45 12.33 -1.74
C MET A 83 2.33 13.51 -2.16
N PHE A 84 1.90 14.74 -1.91
CA PHE A 84 2.74 15.93 -2.14
C PHE A 84 3.98 15.93 -1.23
N GLU A 85 3.79 15.67 0.06
CA GLU A 85 4.89 15.61 1.03
C GLU A 85 5.89 14.50 0.69
N ILE A 86 5.42 13.30 0.33
CA ILE A 86 6.26 12.19 -0.10
C ILE A 86 7.09 12.59 -1.34
N LYS A 87 6.46 13.19 -2.35
CA LYS A 87 7.17 13.62 -3.56
C LYS A 87 8.23 14.68 -3.26
N LYS A 88 7.90 15.67 -2.42
CA LYS A 88 8.83 16.72 -2.00
C LYS A 88 10.00 16.13 -1.21
N LEU A 89 9.72 15.21 -0.29
CA LEU A 89 10.73 14.53 0.51
C LEU A 89 11.69 13.74 -0.39
N VAL A 90 11.17 12.93 -1.31
CA VAL A 90 11.99 12.15 -2.24
C VAL A 90 12.86 13.05 -3.11
N ALA A 91 12.31 14.13 -3.67
CA ALA A 91 13.09 15.11 -4.44
C ALA A 91 14.17 15.78 -3.59
N ALA A 92 13.85 16.20 -2.35
CA ALA A 92 14.81 16.82 -1.45
C ALA A 92 15.95 15.86 -1.05
N LEU A 93 15.64 14.57 -0.88
CA LEU A 93 16.67 13.56 -0.61
C LEU A 93 17.66 13.45 -1.76
N PHE A 94 17.18 13.40 -3.01
CA PHE A 94 18.06 13.32 -4.18
C PHE A 94 18.84 14.62 -4.46
N MET A 95 18.29 15.80 -4.12
CA MET A 95 18.98 17.08 -4.36
C MET A 95 20.05 17.40 -3.32
N ASN A 96 19.90 16.94 -2.07
CA ASN A 96 20.78 17.34 -0.97
C ASN A 96 21.77 16.24 -0.54
N TYR A 97 21.66 15.03 -1.07
CA TYR A 97 22.51 13.90 -0.68
C TYR A 97 22.99 13.11 -1.91
N ASP A 98 24.31 12.95 -2.03
CA ASP A 98 24.95 12.26 -3.18
C ASP A 98 25.00 10.73 -3.04
N ALA A 99 24.94 10.18 -1.82
CA ALA A 99 25.17 8.77 -1.57
C ALA A 99 24.13 8.15 -0.62
N MET A 100 22.99 7.74 -1.17
CA MET A 100 22.05 6.89 -0.46
C MET A 100 22.51 5.43 -0.54
N LYS A 101 23.40 5.01 0.36
CA LYS A 101 23.77 3.58 0.50
C LYS A 101 22.55 2.82 1.03
N LEU A 102 21.74 2.27 0.13
CA LEU A 102 20.71 1.29 0.46
C LEU A 102 21.39 -0.06 0.72
N THR A 103 21.69 -0.36 1.97
CA THR A 103 22.01 -1.74 2.35
C THR A 103 20.72 -2.55 2.30
N MET A 104 20.59 -3.43 1.31
CA MET A 104 19.48 -4.37 1.26
C MET A 104 19.56 -5.30 2.48
N CYS A 105 18.60 -5.18 3.40
CA CYS A 105 18.45 -6.12 4.50
C CYS A 105 17.56 -7.28 4.00
N THR A 106 18.19 -8.33 3.46
CA THR A 106 17.49 -9.53 3.00
C THR A 106 17.28 -10.50 4.16
N GLU A 107 16.42 -10.16 5.13
CA GLU A 107 15.96 -11.15 6.13
C GLU A 107 14.47 -10.98 6.41
N THR A 108 13.67 -11.77 5.69
CA THR A 108 12.32 -12.14 6.14
C THR A 108 12.45 -13.49 6.83
N SER A 109 12.74 -13.51 8.13
CA SER A 109 12.37 -14.64 8.98
C SER A 109 11.31 -14.15 9.99
N ARG A 110 10.12 -14.76 9.92
CA ARG A 110 8.92 -14.35 10.67
C ARG A 110 8.95 -14.68 12.17
N SER A 111 10.10 -15.05 12.74
CA SER A 111 10.12 -15.66 14.09
C SER A 111 10.55 -14.77 15.25
N ASN A 112 11.09 -13.55 15.06
CA ASN A 112 11.55 -12.74 16.21
C ASN A 112 11.23 -11.24 16.07
N LEU A 113 10.00 -10.85 16.40
CA LEU A 113 9.52 -9.46 16.40
C LEU A 113 9.86 -8.69 17.68
N SER A 114 11.02 -8.92 18.33
CA SER A 114 11.31 -8.34 19.67
C SER A 114 12.59 -7.49 19.79
N SER A 115 13.40 -7.29 18.74
CA SER A 115 14.53 -6.37 18.85
C SER A 115 14.64 -5.49 17.62
N ARG A 116 13.87 -4.40 17.63
CA ARG A 116 14.14 -3.23 16.77
C ARG A 116 15.48 -2.62 17.22
N GLU A 117 16.57 -3.16 16.72
CA GLU A 117 17.85 -2.47 16.80
C GLU A 117 17.78 -1.25 15.88
N LYS A 118 17.60 -0.08 16.49
CA LYS A 118 17.64 1.21 15.82
C LYS A 118 19.09 1.44 15.37
N ARG A 119 19.47 0.94 14.20
CA ARG A 119 20.70 1.41 13.55
C ARG A 119 20.42 2.82 13.03
N PRO A 120 21.09 3.86 13.55
CA PRO A 120 20.93 5.21 13.03
C PRO A 120 21.40 5.24 11.57
N ILE A 121 20.74 6.04 10.75
CA ILE A 121 21.25 6.40 9.43
C ILE A 121 22.48 7.27 9.70
N VAL A 122 23.67 6.65 9.71
CA VAL A 122 24.93 7.37 9.91
C VAL A 122 25.24 8.10 8.61
N THR A 123 24.94 9.40 8.56
CA THR A 123 25.47 10.28 7.53
C THR A 123 26.93 10.57 7.88
N HIS A 124 27.86 9.94 7.17
CA HIS A 124 29.25 10.42 7.19
C HIS A 124 29.25 11.77 6.48
N GLY A 125 29.33 12.84 7.27
CA GLY A 125 29.64 14.17 6.76
C GLY A 125 31.03 14.17 6.11
N LEU A 126 31.14 14.93 5.02
CA LEU A 126 32.42 15.48 4.60
C LEU A 126 32.89 16.52 5.62
#